data_AF-A0A3D3LYI8-F1
#
_entry.id   AF-A0A3D3LYI8-F1
#
_cell.length_a   1.000
_cell.length_b   1.000
_cell.length_c   1.000
_cell.angle_alpha   90.00
_cell.angle_beta   90.00
_cell.angle_gamma   90.00
#
_symmetry.space_group_name_H-M   'P 1'
#
loop_
_entity.id
_entity.type
_entity.pdbx_description
1 polymer ?
#
loop_
_entity_poly.entity_id
_entity_poly.type
_entity_poly.pdbx_seq_one_letter_code
_entity_poly.pdbx_strand_id
1 'polypeptide(L)'
;MIKPMGFLSKIFGASQPPATPAPQAPTPTTPPRVPPTKVTGTTTYTKDGAHHIATLYDLRDNGHLETTGQIIKDTANPVDSHAVAVTVMGEIIGYLPAYLAHSLPLPDTGAQPVEVQVFTTHTTKGLRVECWVRSSASAGEWEYTTQQRPPMSAQQQRLDRQNRAMLHPETQVPRTTEQRATPGAGYTDSGLHYLELVEPINQLKRDGNLEAALDMALAAVHAAEEDKTYLEANGGFVNPPPAYTRQAAIILRKLKHTEEEIALLQRYINYCSPEFLQRNKASRELVQRLEKLTASK
;
A
#
# COMPACT_ATOMS: atom_id res chain seq x y z
N MET A 1 1.14 -93.33 -28.44
CA MET A 1 2.28 -92.57 -29.00
C MET A 1 1.76 -91.81 -30.20
N ILE A 2 2.25 -90.58 -30.43
CA ILE A 2 1.84 -89.56 -31.43
C ILE A 2 0.92 -88.46 -30.86
N LYS A 3 1.55 -87.31 -30.58
CA LYS A 3 0.97 -85.97 -30.39
C LYS A 3 0.56 -85.38 -31.75
N PRO A 4 -0.42 -84.47 -31.76
CA PRO A 4 -0.16 -83.12 -32.29
C PRO A 4 -0.70 -82.06 -31.31
N MET A 5 0.16 -81.19 -30.75
CA MET A 5 0.47 -79.84 -31.24
C MET A 5 -0.76 -78.97 -31.50
N GLY A 6 -1.00 -78.05 -30.55
CA GLY A 6 -1.84 -76.88 -30.76
C GLY A 6 -1.07 -75.76 -31.44
N PHE A 7 -1.81 -74.83 -32.04
CA PHE A 7 -1.38 -73.47 -32.33
C PHE A 7 -2.66 -72.64 -32.55
N LEU A 8 -2.65 -71.38 -32.09
CA LEU A 8 -3.67 -70.34 -32.27
C LEU A 8 -4.78 -70.22 -31.19
N SER A 9 -4.39 -69.71 -30.02
CA SER A 9 -5.30 -68.89 -29.19
C SER A 9 -4.49 -67.91 -28.34
N LYS A 10 -3.94 -66.90 -29.02
CA LYS A 10 -3.53 -65.60 -28.45
C LYS A 10 -4.00 -64.52 -29.43
N ILE A 11 -4.29 -63.32 -28.93
CA ILE A 11 -4.80 -62.11 -29.63
C ILE A 11 -6.31 -61.86 -29.49
N PHE A 12 -6.91 -62.06 -28.32
CA PHE A 12 -8.02 -61.20 -27.88
C PHE A 12 -7.86 -60.90 -26.39
N GLY A 13 -7.01 -59.91 -26.10
CA GLY A 13 -7.01 -59.27 -24.79
C GLY A 13 -8.34 -58.54 -24.63
N ALA A 14 -9.04 -58.85 -23.55
CA ALA A 14 -10.23 -58.11 -23.15
C ALA A 14 -9.81 -56.68 -22.81
N SER A 15 -10.13 -55.73 -23.69
CA SER A 15 -10.03 -54.30 -23.40
C SER A 15 -11.02 -53.97 -22.29
N GLN A 16 -10.48 -53.77 -21.09
CA GLN A 16 -11.19 -53.21 -19.96
C GLN A 16 -11.71 -51.81 -20.38
N PRO A 17 -13.02 -51.52 -20.27
CA PRO A 17 -13.53 -50.20 -20.59
C PRO A 17 -12.86 -49.17 -19.66
N PRO A 18 -12.52 -47.97 -20.16
CA PRO A 18 -11.87 -46.94 -19.37
C PRO A 18 -12.76 -46.60 -18.18
N ALA A 19 -12.22 -46.79 -16.97
CA ALA A 19 -12.87 -46.38 -15.74
C ALA A 19 -13.16 -44.88 -15.84
N THR A 20 -14.44 -44.51 -15.76
CA THR A 20 -14.87 -43.12 -15.64
C THR A 20 -14.14 -42.54 -14.42
N PRO A 21 -13.34 -41.46 -14.57
CA PRO A 21 -12.70 -40.84 -13.43
C PRO A 21 -13.79 -40.39 -12.46
N ALA A 22 -13.76 -40.94 -11.24
CA ALA A 22 -14.62 -40.48 -10.17
C ALA A 22 -14.46 -38.96 -10.03
N PRO A 23 -15.55 -38.19 -9.83
CA PRO A 23 -15.45 -36.76 -9.61
C PRO A 23 -14.49 -36.52 -8.46
N GLN A 24 -13.37 -35.85 -8.75
CA GLN A 24 -12.39 -35.46 -7.74
C GLN A 24 -13.15 -34.62 -6.72
N ALA A 25 -13.16 -35.05 -5.46
CA ALA A 25 -13.72 -34.27 -4.37
C ALA A 25 -13.03 -32.89 -4.40
N PRO A 26 -13.79 -31.77 -4.33
CA PRO A 26 -13.18 -30.45 -4.32
C PRO A 26 -12.17 -30.39 -3.19
N THR A 27 -10.92 -30.08 -3.53
CA THR A 27 -9.86 -29.80 -2.56
C THR A 27 -10.41 -28.77 -1.57
N PRO A 28 -10.32 -28.99 -0.25
CA PRO A 28 -10.80 -28.03 0.72
C PRO A 28 -10.06 -26.70 0.48
N THR A 29 -10.79 -25.74 -0.07
CA THR A 29 -10.25 -24.41 -0.33
C THR A 29 -9.94 -23.81 1.02
N THR A 30 -8.65 -23.68 1.35
CA THR A 30 -8.22 -23.08 2.60
C THR A 30 -8.78 -21.65 2.61
N PRO A 31 -9.58 -21.26 3.62
CA PRO A 31 -10.19 -19.95 3.63
C PRO A 31 -9.09 -18.87 3.60
N PRO A 32 -9.30 -17.76 2.87
CA PRO A 32 -8.33 -16.68 2.78
C PRO A 32 -7.91 -16.20 4.18
N ARG A 33 -6.62 -16.02 4.43
CA ARG A 33 -6.11 -15.53 5.72
C ARG A 33 -5.78 -14.06 5.64
N VAL A 34 -6.46 -13.27 6.45
CA VAL A 34 -6.20 -11.85 6.68
C VAL A 34 -5.45 -11.73 8.00
N PRO A 35 -4.19 -11.25 8.01
CA PRO A 35 -3.49 -10.92 9.24
C PRO A 35 -4.14 -9.69 9.90
N PRO A 36 -3.88 -9.41 11.19
CA PRO A 36 -4.29 -8.15 11.81
C PRO A 36 -3.88 -6.95 10.96
N THR A 37 -4.86 -6.29 10.35
CA THR A 37 -4.63 -5.27 9.33
C THR A 37 -5.46 -4.05 9.67
N LYS A 38 -4.82 -2.88 9.64
CA LYS A 38 -5.53 -1.61 9.78
C LYS A 38 -6.41 -1.36 8.55
N VAL A 39 -7.67 -1.07 8.80
CA VAL A 39 -8.65 -0.73 7.77
C VAL A 39 -8.42 0.71 7.29
N THR A 40 -8.63 0.95 5.99
CA THR A 40 -8.51 2.26 5.36
C THR A 40 -9.88 2.92 5.16
N GLY A 41 -9.90 4.25 5.05
CA GLY A 41 -11.12 4.99 4.73
C GLY A 41 -12.07 5.29 5.91
N THR A 42 -11.79 4.76 7.11
CA THR A 42 -12.57 4.90 8.35
C THR A 42 -12.87 6.35 8.74
N THR A 43 -12.02 7.30 8.33
CA THR A 43 -12.18 8.73 8.60
C THR A 43 -12.50 9.58 7.37
N THR A 44 -12.66 8.95 6.20
CA THR A 44 -12.94 9.63 4.92
C THR A 44 -14.24 9.10 4.31
N TYR A 45 -14.16 8.06 3.49
CA TYR A 45 -15.27 7.56 2.68
C TYR A 45 -16.29 6.74 3.47
N THR A 46 -15.84 6.09 4.56
CA THR A 46 -16.67 5.19 5.38
C THR A 46 -16.89 5.75 6.78
N LYS A 47 -16.70 7.07 6.93
CA LYS A 47 -16.84 7.76 8.21
C LYS A 47 -18.20 7.54 8.83
N ASP A 48 -19.27 7.67 8.04
CA ASP A 48 -20.63 7.57 8.57
C ASP A 48 -20.94 6.16 9.09
N GLY A 49 -20.54 5.11 8.36
CA GLY A 49 -20.67 3.72 8.81
C GLY A 49 -19.85 3.44 10.06
N ALA A 50 -18.59 3.87 10.11
CA ALA A 50 -17.73 3.72 11.29
C ALA A 50 -18.30 4.46 12.53
N HIS A 51 -18.84 5.67 12.35
CA HIS A 51 -19.49 6.43 13.41
C HIS A 51 -20.83 5.82 13.85
N HIS A 52 -21.59 5.23 12.92
CA HIS A 52 -22.82 4.54 13.24
C HIS A 52 -22.53 3.35 14.17
N ILE A 53 -21.52 2.53 13.85
CA ILE A 53 -21.08 1.45 14.75
C ILE A 53 -20.61 1.98 16.10
N ALA A 54 -19.81 3.05 16.13
CA ALA A 54 -19.40 3.65 17.40
C ALA A 54 -20.60 4.11 18.25
N THR A 55 -21.62 4.68 17.63
CA THR A 55 -22.84 5.15 18.32
C THR A 55 -23.67 3.97 18.83
N LEU A 56 -23.87 2.95 18.00
CA LEU A 56 -24.68 1.76 18.32
C LEU A 56 -24.15 1.03 19.55
N TYR A 57 -22.83 0.98 19.72
CA TYR A 57 -22.16 0.35 20.86
C TYR A 57 -21.79 1.33 21.99
N ASP A 58 -22.29 2.58 21.97
CA ASP A 58 -21.96 3.67 22.91
C ASP A 58 -20.44 3.85 23.14
N LEU A 59 -19.66 3.74 22.06
CA LEU A 59 -18.21 3.95 22.07
C LEU A 59 -17.91 5.46 22.11
N ARG A 60 -17.63 5.94 23.32
CA ARG A 60 -17.25 7.34 23.58
C ARG A 60 -15.75 7.55 23.40
N ASP A 61 -15.22 8.64 23.96
CA ASP A 61 -13.77 8.84 24.02
C ASP A 61 -13.08 7.66 24.73
N ASN A 62 -11.95 7.22 24.18
CA ASN A 62 -11.24 6.01 24.60
C ASN A 62 -12.04 4.69 24.54
N GLY A 63 -13.13 4.63 23.76
CA GLY A 63 -13.90 3.40 23.53
C GLY A 63 -13.10 2.33 22.79
N HIS A 64 -13.38 1.08 23.10
CA HIS A 64 -12.80 -0.11 22.48
C HIS A 64 -13.90 -1.16 22.29
N LEU A 65 -13.91 -1.81 21.13
CA LEU A 65 -14.86 -2.86 20.80
C LEU A 65 -14.13 -3.95 20.03
N GLU A 66 -14.36 -5.19 20.42
CA GLU A 66 -14.04 -6.36 19.61
C GLU A 66 -15.35 -7.05 19.22
N THR A 67 -15.57 -7.23 17.93
CA THR A 67 -16.81 -7.78 17.38
C THR A 67 -16.50 -8.62 16.14
N THR A 68 -17.51 -9.33 15.64
CA THR A 68 -17.43 -9.99 14.34
C THR A 68 -17.97 -9.08 13.23
N GLY A 69 -17.41 -9.26 12.05
CA GLY A 69 -17.79 -8.57 10.82
C GLY A 69 -17.62 -9.47 9.61
N GLN A 70 -17.73 -8.89 8.43
CA GLN A 70 -17.54 -9.59 7.16
C GLN A 70 -16.70 -8.75 6.22
N ILE A 71 -15.89 -9.42 5.40
CA ILE A 71 -15.27 -8.81 4.23
C ILE A 71 -15.99 -9.24 2.96
N ILE A 72 -16.25 -8.29 2.08
CA ILE A 72 -17.04 -8.48 0.86
C ILE A 72 -16.35 -7.70 -0.27
N LYS A 73 -16.29 -8.28 -1.48
CA LYS A 73 -15.85 -7.53 -2.67
C LYS A 73 -16.87 -6.44 -3.00
N ASP A 74 -16.38 -5.21 -3.13
CA ASP A 74 -17.16 -4.05 -3.53
C ASP A 74 -16.83 -3.70 -4.99
N THR A 75 -17.41 -4.48 -5.92
CA THR A 75 -17.18 -4.32 -7.37
C THR A 75 -17.79 -3.03 -7.93
N ALA A 76 -18.64 -2.36 -7.16
CA ALA A 76 -19.24 -1.08 -7.49
C ALA A 76 -18.40 0.13 -7.04
N ASN A 77 -17.26 -0.11 -6.36
CA ASN A 77 -16.40 0.96 -5.89
C ASN A 77 -15.82 1.76 -7.09
N PRO A 78 -16.02 3.09 -7.14
CA PRO A 78 -15.63 3.90 -8.30
C PRO A 78 -14.11 4.12 -8.41
N VAL A 79 -13.34 3.80 -7.36
CA VAL A 79 -11.88 4.01 -7.31
C VAL A 79 -11.12 2.73 -7.63
N ASP A 80 -11.58 1.58 -7.14
CA ASP A 80 -10.91 0.28 -7.35
C ASP A 80 -11.94 -0.85 -7.45
N SER A 81 -12.03 -1.49 -8.61
CA SER A 81 -12.94 -2.62 -8.84
C SER A 81 -12.60 -3.88 -8.04
N HIS A 82 -11.41 -3.94 -7.44
CA HIS A 82 -10.99 -5.02 -6.54
C HIS A 82 -11.11 -4.63 -5.06
N ALA A 83 -11.75 -3.51 -4.74
CA ALA A 83 -11.93 -3.07 -3.37
C ALA A 83 -12.62 -4.15 -2.54
N VAL A 84 -12.11 -4.37 -1.32
CA VAL A 84 -12.72 -5.28 -0.34
C VAL A 84 -13.21 -4.47 0.83
N ALA A 85 -14.52 -4.33 0.95
CA ALA A 85 -15.18 -3.64 2.04
C ALA A 85 -15.18 -4.51 3.30
N VAL A 86 -14.93 -3.86 4.43
CA VAL A 86 -15.14 -4.42 5.77
C VAL A 86 -16.48 -3.93 6.28
N THR A 87 -17.35 -4.86 6.64
CA THR A 87 -18.68 -4.57 7.15
C THR A 87 -18.88 -5.09 8.56
N VAL A 88 -19.64 -4.35 9.37
CA VAL A 88 -20.13 -4.78 10.69
C VAL A 88 -21.62 -4.51 10.70
N MET A 89 -22.45 -5.52 10.97
CA MET A 89 -23.92 -5.40 10.95
C MET A 89 -24.48 -4.81 9.62
N GLY A 90 -23.81 -5.08 8.49
CA GLY A 90 -24.19 -4.57 7.18
C GLY A 90 -23.67 -3.16 6.85
N GLU A 91 -23.08 -2.46 7.82
CA GLU A 91 -22.49 -1.14 7.61
C GLU A 91 -21.04 -1.25 7.13
N ILE A 92 -20.68 -0.54 6.07
CA ILE A 92 -19.29 -0.45 5.62
C ILE A 92 -18.53 0.47 6.57
N ILE A 93 -17.60 -0.10 7.34
CA ILE A 93 -16.78 0.65 8.29
C ILE A 93 -15.42 1.04 7.70
N GLY A 94 -15.02 0.43 6.57
CA GLY A 94 -13.81 0.77 5.85
C GLY A 94 -13.43 -0.27 4.81
N TYR A 95 -12.25 -0.14 4.23
CA TYR A 95 -11.74 -1.03 3.17
C TYR A 95 -10.40 -1.65 3.57
N LEU A 96 -10.16 -2.89 3.13
CA LEU A 96 -8.82 -3.46 3.19
C LEU A 96 -7.86 -2.60 2.35
N PRO A 97 -6.58 -2.46 2.76
CA PRO A 97 -5.56 -1.84 1.91
C PRO A 97 -5.49 -2.50 0.53
N ALA A 98 -5.28 -1.72 -0.53
CA ALA A 98 -5.29 -2.20 -1.91
C ALA A 98 -4.38 -3.42 -2.13
N TYR A 99 -3.15 -3.41 -1.60
CA TYR A 99 -2.23 -4.55 -1.74
C TYR A 99 -2.79 -5.87 -1.19
N LEU A 100 -3.61 -5.79 -0.12
CA LEU A 100 -4.23 -6.97 0.48
C LEU A 100 -5.51 -7.34 -0.28
N ALA A 101 -6.32 -6.35 -0.66
CA ALA A 101 -7.54 -6.56 -1.42
C ALA A 101 -7.29 -7.30 -2.75
N HIS A 102 -6.22 -6.93 -3.47
CA HIS A 102 -5.83 -7.54 -4.75
C HIS A 102 -5.28 -8.97 -4.62
N SER A 103 -4.69 -9.30 -3.47
CA SER A 103 -4.09 -10.63 -3.23
C SER A 103 -5.04 -11.61 -2.55
N LEU A 104 -6.22 -11.15 -2.10
CA LEU A 104 -7.15 -11.97 -1.35
C LEU A 104 -8.09 -12.71 -2.31
N PRO A 105 -8.08 -14.06 -2.34
CA PRO A 105 -8.95 -14.84 -3.19
C PRO A 105 -10.38 -14.89 -2.60
N LEU A 106 -11.10 -13.78 -2.68
CA LEU A 106 -12.53 -13.71 -2.36
C LEU A 106 -13.37 -14.01 -3.61
N PRO A 107 -14.44 -14.80 -3.51
CA PRO A 107 -15.40 -14.94 -4.60
C PRO A 107 -16.13 -13.62 -4.85
N ASP A 108 -16.52 -13.36 -6.11
CA ASP A 108 -17.22 -12.12 -6.50
C ASP A 108 -18.58 -11.99 -5.81
N THR A 109 -19.18 -13.13 -5.47
CA THR A 109 -20.40 -13.25 -4.68
C THR A 109 -20.09 -14.04 -3.42
N GLY A 110 -19.61 -13.37 -2.38
CA GLY A 110 -19.43 -13.99 -1.08
C GLY A 110 -18.98 -13.03 -0.01
N ALA A 111 -19.31 -13.40 1.22
CA ALA A 111 -18.86 -12.72 2.42
C ALA A 111 -18.01 -13.68 3.23
N GLN A 112 -16.89 -13.21 3.73
CA GLN A 112 -16.04 -14.00 4.61
C GLN A 112 -16.05 -13.40 6.02
N PRO A 113 -16.26 -14.22 7.07
CA PRO A 113 -16.23 -13.73 8.44
C PRO A 113 -14.83 -13.27 8.83
N VAL A 114 -14.79 -12.13 9.52
CA VAL A 114 -13.59 -11.56 10.13
C VAL A 114 -13.90 -11.14 11.56
N GLU A 115 -12.87 -11.06 12.38
CA GLU A 115 -12.93 -10.34 13.63
C GLU A 115 -12.49 -8.90 13.39
N VAL A 116 -13.15 -7.99 14.09
CA VAL A 116 -13.00 -6.54 13.94
C VAL A 116 -12.69 -5.95 15.31
N GLN A 117 -11.65 -5.14 15.37
CA GLN A 117 -11.30 -4.36 16.54
C GLN A 117 -11.45 -2.88 16.21
N VAL A 118 -12.24 -2.17 17.01
CA VAL A 118 -12.55 -0.75 16.82
C VAL A 118 -12.04 0.04 18.02
N PHE A 119 -11.39 1.16 17.75
CA PHE A 119 -10.97 2.13 18.76
C PHE A 119 -11.53 3.51 18.44
N THR A 120 -11.91 4.23 19.48
CA THR A 120 -12.39 5.60 19.37
C THR A 120 -11.57 6.57 20.22
N THR A 121 -11.50 7.83 19.77
CA THR A 121 -10.85 8.94 20.49
C THR A 121 -11.48 10.26 20.07
N HIS A 122 -11.72 11.17 21.01
CA HIS A 122 -12.11 12.54 20.72
C HIS A 122 -10.91 13.36 20.24
N THR A 123 -11.09 14.02 19.10
CA THR A 123 -10.13 14.97 18.54
C THR A 123 -10.77 16.36 18.45
N THR A 124 -9.98 17.37 18.13
CA THR A 124 -10.50 18.72 17.83
C THR A 124 -11.48 18.75 16.66
N LYS A 125 -11.52 17.71 15.82
CA LYS A 125 -12.44 17.56 14.69
C LYS A 125 -13.63 16.62 14.99
N GLY A 126 -13.80 16.23 16.26
CA GLY A 126 -14.82 15.29 16.71
C GLY A 126 -14.28 13.88 16.98
N LEU A 127 -15.20 12.93 17.17
CA LEU A 127 -14.88 11.52 17.39
C LEU A 127 -14.13 10.97 16.17
N ARG A 128 -12.97 10.36 16.42
CA ARG A 128 -12.21 9.59 15.44
C ARG A 128 -12.43 8.11 15.72
N VAL A 129 -12.67 7.35 14.66
CA VAL A 129 -12.82 5.90 14.70
C VAL A 129 -11.71 5.28 13.85
N GLU A 130 -11.02 4.29 14.39
CA GLU A 130 -10.01 3.50 13.68
C GLU A 130 -10.31 2.02 13.88
N CYS A 131 -10.16 1.23 12.82
CA CYS A 131 -10.58 -0.16 12.81
C CYS A 131 -9.44 -1.06 12.33
N TRP A 132 -9.36 -2.26 12.89
CA TRP A 132 -8.48 -3.36 12.48
C TRP A 132 -9.32 -4.59 12.23
N VAL A 133 -8.84 -5.44 11.33
CA VAL A 133 -9.49 -6.71 11.00
C VAL A 133 -8.49 -7.86 10.97
N ARG A 134 -8.97 -9.06 11.30
CA ARG A 134 -8.25 -10.31 11.07
C ARG A 134 -9.23 -11.41 10.68
N SER A 135 -8.78 -12.43 9.96
CA SER A 135 -9.64 -13.60 9.73
C SER A 135 -9.92 -14.32 11.05
N SER A 136 -11.17 -14.74 11.26
CA SER A 136 -11.55 -15.52 12.45
C SER A 136 -10.86 -16.88 12.53
N ALA A 137 -10.31 -17.36 11.41
CA ALA A 137 -9.51 -18.59 11.34
C ALA A 137 -8.02 -18.38 11.68
N SER A 138 -7.59 -17.13 11.92
CA SER A 138 -6.20 -16.79 12.27
C SER A 138 -6.01 -16.86 13.78
N ALA A 139 -5.13 -17.73 14.28
CA ALA A 139 -4.81 -17.85 15.71
C ALA A 139 -3.85 -16.76 16.25
N GLY A 140 -3.83 -15.57 15.64
CA GLY A 140 -2.90 -14.50 16.00
C GLY A 140 -3.52 -13.55 17.03
N GLU A 141 -2.76 -13.14 18.05
CA GLU A 141 -3.17 -12.11 19.01
C GLU A 141 -3.35 -10.74 18.32
N TRP A 142 -4.16 -9.87 18.92
CA TRP A 142 -4.28 -8.50 18.45
C TRP A 142 -2.99 -7.74 18.76
N GLU A 143 -2.55 -6.91 17.82
CA GLU A 143 -1.43 -5.99 18.05
C GLU A 143 -1.76 -4.96 19.14
N TYR A 144 -3.04 -4.61 19.28
CA TYR A 144 -3.53 -3.64 20.24
C TYR A 144 -4.53 -4.28 21.19
N THR A 145 -4.57 -3.73 22.40
CA THR A 145 -5.51 -4.14 23.44
C THR A 145 -6.16 -2.90 24.04
N THR A 146 -7.12 -3.09 24.96
CA THR A 146 -7.71 -1.97 25.71
C THR A 146 -6.64 -1.20 26.49
N GLN A 147 -5.60 -1.88 26.98
CA GLN A 147 -4.49 -1.29 27.75
C GLN A 147 -3.39 -0.74 26.85
N GLN A 148 -3.10 -1.42 25.73
CA GLN A 148 -2.11 -1.01 24.73
C GLN A 148 -2.84 -0.55 23.47
N ARG A 149 -3.40 0.67 23.53
CA ARG A 149 -4.20 1.24 22.46
C ARG A 149 -3.34 1.65 21.26
N PRO A 150 -3.90 1.64 20.05
CA PRO A 150 -3.19 2.19 18.91
C PRO A 150 -2.97 3.69 19.07
N PRO A 151 -1.97 4.24 18.37
CA PRO A 151 -1.83 5.67 18.29
C PRO A 151 -3.02 6.28 17.54
N MET A 152 -3.89 7.00 18.26
CA MET A 152 -5.14 7.55 17.72
C MET A 152 -5.02 9.01 17.32
N SER A 153 -4.09 9.76 17.92
CA SER A 153 -3.78 11.13 17.51
C SER A 153 -2.66 11.18 16.48
N ALA A 154 -2.62 12.24 15.66
CA ALA A 154 -1.54 12.43 14.69
C ALA A 154 -0.17 12.48 15.38
N GLN A 155 -0.08 13.08 16.58
CA GLN A 155 1.14 13.14 17.36
C GLN A 155 1.56 11.75 17.90
N GLN A 156 0.60 10.97 18.41
CA GLN A 156 0.87 9.58 18.83
C GLN A 156 1.31 8.72 17.64
N GLN A 157 0.69 8.90 16.46
CA GLN A 157 1.07 8.15 15.24
C GLN A 157 2.46 8.54 14.73
N ARG A 158 2.89 9.79 14.96
CA ARG A 158 4.27 10.25 14.68
C ARG A 158 5.26 9.57 15.63
N LEU A 159 4.98 9.59 16.93
CA LEU A 159 5.84 8.99 17.97
C LEU A 159 5.93 7.48 17.84
N ASP A 160 4.81 6.79 17.59
CA ASP A 160 4.78 5.33 17.42
C ASP A 160 5.60 4.90 16.19
N ARG A 161 5.47 5.59 15.06
CA ARG A 161 6.31 5.34 13.88
C ARG A 161 7.79 5.59 14.14
N GLN A 162 8.12 6.67 14.84
CA GLN A 162 9.50 6.97 15.22
C GLN A 162 10.08 5.91 16.16
N ASN A 163 9.32 5.50 17.18
CA ASN A 163 9.72 4.48 18.14
C ASN A 163 9.86 3.11 17.48
N ARG A 164 8.96 2.74 16.57
CA ARG A 164 9.04 1.50 15.80
C ARG A 164 10.23 1.47 14.84
N ALA A 165 10.54 2.59 14.21
CA ALA A 165 11.75 2.71 13.39
C ALA A 165 13.03 2.59 14.22
N MET A 166 13.01 2.99 15.51
CA MET A 166 14.17 2.91 16.41
C MET A 166 14.35 1.56 17.11
N LEU A 167 13.27 0.92 17.56
CA LEU A 167 13.31 -0.31 18.39
C LEU A 167 13.47 -1.60 17.58
N HIS A 168 13.25 -1.53 16.27
CA HIS A 168 13.01 -2.70 15.45
C HIS A 168 13.52 -2.53 14.00
N PRO A 169 14.85 -2.40 13.78
CA PRO A 169 15.40 -2.43 12.43
C PRO A 169 15.17 -3.79 11.74
N GLU A 170 14.93 -4.87 12.49
CA GLU A 170 14.80 -6.25 11.99
C GLU A 170 13.35 -6.82 11.98
N THR A 171 12.35 -6.22 12.65
CA THR A 171 10.96 -6.74 12.65
C THR A 171 10.06 -6.12 11.58
N GLN A 172 10.65 -5.49 10.57
CA GLN A 172 9.99 -5.45 9.27
C GLN A 172 9.84 -6.90 8.81
N VAL A 173 8.61 -7.41 8.90
CA VAL A 173 8.20 -8.77 8.51
C VAL A 173 9.04 -9.26 7.34
N PRO A 174 9.72 -10.42 7.42
CA PRO A 174 10.42 -10.97 6.28
C PRO A 174 9.37 -11.30 5.23
N ARG A 175 9.13 -10.36 4.31
CA ARG A 175 8.35 -10.62 3.10
C ARG A 175 9.11 -11.72 2.36
N THR A 176 8.39 -12.79 2.07
CA THR A 176 8.89 -13.98 1.41
C THR A 176 9.74 -13.60 0.21
N THR A 177 10.85 -14.33 0.04
CA THR A 177 11.93 -14.14 -0.94
C THR A 177 11.50 -14.02 -2.40
N GLU A 178 10.20 -14.18 -2.72
CA GLU A 178 9.63 -14.05 -4.05
C GLU A 178 9.03 -12.67 -4.36
N GLN A 179 8.81 -11.80 -3.35
CA GLN A 179 8.48 -10.38 -3.56
C GLN A 179 9.73 -9.48 -3.62
N ARG A 180 10.91 -10.08 -3.44
CA ARG A 180 12.20 -9.41 -3.64
C ARG A 180 12.57 -9.41 -5.12
N ALA A 181 11.71 -8.85 -5.96
CA ALA A 181 12.13 -8.36 -7.26
C ALA A 181 12.75 -6.96 -7.06
N THR A 182 13.98 -6.96 -6.51
CA THR A 182 14.98 -5.85 -6.45
C THR A 182 14.62 -4.63 -5.59
N PRO A 183 15.57 -3.97 -4.89
CA PRO A 183 15.48 -2.53 -4.64
C PRO A 183 15.34 -1.87 -6.01
N GLY A 184 14.09 -1.61 -6.38
CA GLY A 184 13.70 -1.25 -7.73
C GLY A 184 13.71 0.24 -7.89
N ALA A 185 14.03 0.68 -9.09
CA ALA A 185 13.88 2.05 -9.52
C ALA A 185 12.51 2.62 -9.10
N GLY A 186 12.48 3.86 -8.60
CA GLY A 186 11.25 4.49 -8.10
C GLY A 186 10.99 4.37 -6.59
N TYR A 187 11.85 3.68 -5.85
CA TYR A 187 11.74 3.55 -4.38
C TYR A 187 12.87 4.28 -3.66
N THR A 188 12.56 4.83 -2.48
CA THR A 188 13.57 5.40 -1.57
C THR A 188 14.26 4.33 -0.75
N ASP A 189 15.38 4.67 -0.10
CA ASP A 189 16.07 3.80 0.87
C ASP A 189 15.14 3.31 2.01
N SER A 190 14.09 4.09 2.31
CA SER A 190 13.05 3.73 3.29
C SER A 190 11.99 2.75 2.76
N GLY A 191 12.09 2.32 1.50
CA GLY A 191 11.15 1.41 0.84
C GLY A 191 9.85 2.05 0.36
N LEU A 192 9.72 3.38 0.47
CA LEU A 192 8.56 4.13 -0.02
C LEU A 192 8.73 4.51 -1.49
N HIS A 193 7.69 4.31 -2.30
CA HIS A 193 7.67 4.78 -3.69
C HIS A 193 7.57 6.31 -3.72
N TYR A 194 8.27 6.99 -4.64
CA TYR A 194 8.31 8.45 -4.63
C TYR A 194 6.92 9.12 -4.77
N LEU A 195 5.97 8.44 -5.43
CA LEU A 195 4.57 8.90 -5.58
C LEU A 195 3.82 9.03 -4.24
N GLU A 196 4.24 8.30 -3.22
CA GLU A 196 3.61 8.31 -1.90
C GLU A 196 4.13 9.45 -1.01
N LEU A 197 5.16 10.17 -1.44
CA LEU A 197 5.89 11.15 -0.62
C LEU A 197 5.30 12.56 -0.66
N VAL A 198 4.36 12.86 -1.56
CA VAL A 198 3.80 14.22 -1.71
C VAL A 198 3.15 14.73 -0.42
N GLU A 199 2.25 13.94 0.18
CA GLU A 199 1.57 14.32 1.42
C GLU A 199 2.51 14.35 2.63
N PRO A 200 3.39 13.36 2.83
CA PRO A 200 4.46 13.44 3.84
C PRO A 200 5.31 14.71 3.76
N ILE A 201 5.81 15.07 2.57
CA ILE A 201 6.61 16.30 2.37
C ILE A 201 5.77 17.54 2.69
N ASN A 202 4.53 17.61 2.22
CA ASN A 202 3.62 18.72 2.51
C ASN A 202 3.36 18.87 4.01
N GLN A 203 3.24 17.76 4.72
CA GLN A 203 3.02 17.76 6.16
C GLN A 203 4.23 18.30 6.92
N LEU A 204 5.46 17.86 6.57
CA LEU A 204 6.69 18.38 7.16
C LEU A 204 6.85 19.90 6.94
N LYS A 205 6.49 20.40 5.75
CA LYS A 205 6.46 21.83 5.45
C LYS A 205 5.45 22.61 6.29
N ARG A 206 4.27 22.03 6.58
CA ARG A 206 3.24 22.65 7.44
C ARG A 206 3.69 22.68 8.89
N ASP A 207 4.39 21.64 9.33
CA ASP A 207 4.93 21.51 10.69
C ASP A 207 6.20 22.38 10.90
N GLY A 208 6.68 23.08 9.87
CA GLY A 208 7.85 23.96 9.94
C GLY A 208 9.19 23.23 9.95
N ASN A 209 9.19 21.89 9.84
CA ASN A 209 10.40 21.07 9.76
C ASN A 209 10.90 21.03 8.31
N LEU A 210 11.55 22.12 7.91
CA LEU A 210 11.98 22.32 6.53
C LEU A 210 13.16 21.40 6.16
N GLU A 211 14.05 21.10 7.09
CA GLU A 211 15.20 20.23 6.89
C GLU A 211 14.75 18.79 6.62
N ALA A 212 13.86 18.23 7.45
CA ALA A 212 13.33 16.89 7.17
C ALA A 212 12.45 16.86 5.90
N ALA A 213 11.74 17.96 5.60
CA ALA A 213 11.00 18.07 4.35
C ALA A 213 11.95 18.06 3.14
N LEU A 214 13.12 18.68 3.28
CA LEU A 214 14.15 18.71 2.25
C LEU A 214 14.71 17.31 2.01
N ASP A 215 15.12 16.61 3.07
CA ASP A 215 15.67 15.26 2.98
C ASP A 215 14.69 14.32 2.26
N MET A 216 13.42 14.36 2.65
CA MET A 216 12.37 13.55 2.03
C MET A 216 12.08 13.94 0.58
N ALA A 217 12.12 15.24 0.25
CA ALA A 217 11.95 15.71 -1.13
C ALA A 217 13.14 15.31 -2.01
N LEU A 218 14.38 15.34 -1.49
CA LEU A 218 15.57 14.87 -2.19
C LEU A 218 15.56 13.36 -2.40
N ALA A 219 15.09 12.58 -1.41
CA ALA A 219 14.88 11.14 -1.57
C ALA A 219 13.86 10.83 -2.68
N ALA A 220 12.76 11.59 -2.74
CA ALA A 220 11.78 11.47 -3.82
C ALA A 220 12.35 11.80 -5.21
N VAL A 221 13.21 12.84 -5.29
CA VAL A 221 13.93 13.20 -6.52
C VAL A 221 14.84 12.06 -6.95
N HIS A 222 15.65 11.53 -6.04
CA HIS A 222 16.56 10.42 -6.32
C HIS A 222 15.82 9.20 -6.86
N ALA A 223 14.78 8.76 -6.17
CA ALA A 223 13.97 7.61 -6.56
C ALA A 223 13.31 7.81 -7.95
N ALA A 224 12.83 9.02 -8.27
CA ALA A 224 12.27 9.33 -9.58
C ALA A 224 13.33 9.37 -10.71
N GLU A 225 14.55 9.77 -10.40
CA GLU A 225 15.68 9.74 -11.33
C GLU A 225 16.14 8.30 -11.62
N GLU A 226 16.16 7.44 -10.58
CA GLU A 226 16.42 6.01 -10.76
C GLU A 226 15.33 5.34 -11.62
N ASP A 227 14.05 5.64 -11.37
CA ASP A 227 12.91 5.15 -12.17
C ASP A 227 13.09 5.46 -13.66
N LYS A 228 13.48 6.70 -13.97
CA LYS A 228 13.85 7.08 -15.34
C LYS A 228 14.99 6.22 -15.88
N THR A 229 16.11 6.14 -15.15
CA THR A 229 17.30 5.41 -15.63
C THR A 229 16.97 3.96 -15.94
N TYR A 230 16.18 3.33 -15.07
CA TYR A 230 15.71 1.98 -15.26
C TYR A 230 14.81 1.84 -16.49
N LEU A 231 13.84 2.74 -16.67
CA LEU A 231 12.96 2.69 -17.84
C LEU A 231 13.74 2.91 -19.14
N GLU A 232 14.69 3.85 -19.18
CA GLU A 232 15.58 4.07 -20.33
C GLU A 232 16.41 2.82 -20.67
N ALA A 233 16.95 2.13 -19.66
CA ALA A 233 17.68 0.88 -19.85
C ALA A 233 16.82 -0.26 -20.39
N ASN A 234 15.50 -0.21 -20.18
CA ASN A 234 14.52 -1.21 -20.61
C ASN A 234 13.72 -0.77 -21.85
N GLY A 235 14.19 0.24 -22.59
CA GLY A 235 13.56 0.72 -23.82
C GLY A 235 12.30 1.58 -23.63
N GLY A 236 11.99 1.95 -22.38
CA GLY A 236 11.03 2.98 -22.04
C GLY A 236 11.65 4.38 -22.11
N PHE A 237 10.80 5.39 -22.11
CA PHE A 237 11.24 6.79 -22.02
C PHE A 237 10.30 7.56 -21.12
N VAL A 238 10.81 8.04 -19.99
CA VAL A 238 10.06 8.89 -19.06
C VAL A 238 10.97 10.02 -18.60
N ASN A 239 10.40 11.19 -18.30
CA ASN A 239 11.13 12.24 -17.60
C ASN A 239 10.71 12.24 -16.13
N PRO A 240 11.60 12.57 -15.18
CA PRO A 240 11.23 12.59 -13.76
C PRO A 240 10.16 13.65 -13.53
N PRO A 241 9.15 13.41 -12.68
CA PRO A 241 8.11 14.39 -12.42
C PRO A 241 8.69 15.69 -11.80
N PRO A 242 8.38 16.88 -12.35
CA PRO A 242 8.91 18.15 -11.84
C PRO A 242 8.47 18.50 -10.42
N ALA A 243 7.44 17.82 -9.90
CA ALA A 243 6.82 18.16 -8.64
C ALA A 243 7.81 18.08 -7.47
N TYR A 244 8.59 17.00 -7.36
CA TYR A 244 9.51 16.78 -6.23
C TYR A 244 10.69 17.74 -6.27
N THR A 245 11.30 17.93 -7.44
CA THR A 245 12.36 18.94 -7.66
C THR A 245 11.87 20.34 -7.29
N ARG A 246 10.65 20.70 -7.72
CA ARG A 246 10.05 21.99 -7.34
C ARG A 246 9.87 22.11 -5.83
N GLN A 247 9.40 21.06 -5.16
CA GLN A 247 9.23 21.09 -3.72
C GLN A 247 10.56 21.27 -3.00
N ALA A 248 11.59 20.51 -3.37
CA ALA A 248 12.95 20.66 -2.82
C ALA A 248 13.52 22.06 -3.08
N ALA A 249 13.40 22.61 -4.28
CA ALA A 249 13.84 23.98 -4.59
C ALA A 249 13.14 25.05 -3.74
N ILE A 250 11.82 24.91 -3.51
CA ILE A 250 11.07 25.82 -2.63
C ILE A 250 11.56 25.73 -1.19
N ILE A 251 11.88 24.53 -0.71
CA ILE A 251 12.39 24.31 0.65
C ILE A 251 13.80 24.90 0.80
N LEU A 252 14.71 24.62 -0.13
CA LEU A 252 16.07 25.19 -0.17
C LEU A 252 16.03 26.73 -0.15
N ARG A 253 15.12 27.33 -0.91
CA ARG A 253 14.89 28.77 -0.89
C ARG A 253 14.48 29.27 0.51
N LYS A 254 13.60 28.57 1.20
CA LYS A 254 13.17 28.94 2.56
C LYS A 254 14.30 28.82 3.57
N LEU A 255 15.16 27.81 3.41
CA LEU A 255 16.38 27.60 4.20
C LEU A 255 17.52 28.55 3.82
N LYS A 256 17.36 29.34 2.74
CA LYS A 256 18.39 30.24 2.16
C LYS A 256 19.64 29.50 1.65
N HIS A 257 19.48 28.23 1.28
CA HIS A 257 20.55 27.41 0.67
C HIS A 257 20.60 27.63 -0.84
N THR A 258 20.99 28.84 -1.26
CA THR A 258 20.94 29.26 -2.68
C THR A 258 21.81 28.42 -3.60
N GLU A 259 23.03 28.05 -3.16
CA GLU A 259 23.94 27.23 -3.97
C GLU A 259 23.38 25.82 -4.22
N GLU A 260 22.78 25.22 -3.19
CA GLU A 260 22.12 23.92 -3.30
C GLU A 260 20.87 24.00 -4.20
N GLU A 261 20.11 25.10 -4.13
CA GLU A 261 18.96 25.35 -5.04
C GLU A 261 19.44 25.37 -6.50
N ILE A 262 20.54 26.08 -6.79
CA ILE A 262 21.13 26.15 -8.13
C ILE A 262 21.58 24.76 -8.60
N ALA A 263 22.32 24.03 -7.77
CA ALA A 263 22.85 22.72 -8.11
C ALA A 263 21.72 21.70 -8.40
N LEU A 264 20.67 21.71 -7.60
CA LEU A 264 19.50 20.86 -7.79
C LEU A 264 18.77 21.16 -9.11
N LEU A 265 18.54 22.45 -9.41
CA LEU A 265 17.85 22.85 -10.64
C LEU A 265 18.68 22.51 -11.89
N GLN A 266 19.99 22.72 -11.84
CA GLN A 266 20.91 22.32 -12.92
C GLN A 266 20.89 20.82 -13.14
N ARG A 267 20.96 20.01 -12.07
CA ARG A 267 20.85 18.55 -12.14
C ARG A 267 19.58 18.12 -12.85
N TYR A 268 18.42 18.62 -12.41
CA TYR A 268 17.12 18.26 -13.00
C TYR A 268 17.01 18.63 -14.48
N ILE A 269 17.48 19.82 -14.88
CA ILE A 269 17.46 20.28 -16.27
C ILE A 269 18.34 19.39 -17.15
N ASN A 270 19.53 19.03 -16.68
CA ASN A 270 20.43 18.13 -17.40
C ASN A 270 19.88 16.70 -17.51
N TYR A 271 19.03 16.30 -16.57
CA TYR A 271 18.42 14.97 -16.52
C TYR A 271 17.20 14.81 -17.44
N CYS A 272 16.59 15.92 -17.85
CA CYS A 272 15.38 15.95 -18.66
C CYS A 272 15.67 16.23 -20.14
N SER A 273 14.81 15.72 -21.04
CA SER A 273 14.93 16.07 -22.46
C SER A 273 14.49 17.52 -22.73
N PRO A 274 15.11 18.21 -23.73
CA PRO A 274 14.73 19.58 -24.07
C PRO A 274 13.26 19.74 -24.45
N GLU A 275 12.69 18.74 -25.14
CA GLU A 275 11.28 18.76 -25.55
C GLU A 275 10.34 18.71 -24.33
N PHE A 276 10.67 17.88 -23.33
CA PHE A 276 9.91 17.80 -22.09
C PHE A 276 9.98 19.10 -21.28
N LEU A 277 11.17 19.69 -21.19
CA LEU A 277 11.38 20.97 -20.50
C LEU A 277 10.55 22.10 -21.13
N GLN A 278 10.39 22.12 -22.46
CA GLN A 278 9.59 23.13 -23.16
C GLN A 278 8.08 22.90 -23.03
N ARG A 279 7.61 21.65 -23.12
CA ARG A 279 6.17 21.33 -23.08
C ARG A 279 5.59 21.42 -21.67
N ASN A 280 6.34 21.03 -20.65
CA ASN A 280 5.85 21.01 -19.28
C ASN A 280 5.95 22.40 -18.61
N LYS A 281 4.81 22.98 -18.20
CA LYS A 281 4.76 24.29 -17.51
C LYS A 281 5.64 24.32 -16.25
N ALA A 282 5.62 23.25 -15.45
CA ALA A 282 6.38 23.19 -14.22
C ALA A 282 7.89 23.16 -14.46
N SER A 283 8.34 22.41 -15.46
CA SER A 283 9.73 22.40 -15.87
C SER A 283 10.20 23.77 -16.38
N ARG A 284 9.38 24.47 -17.16
CA ARG A 284 9.70 25.85 -17.61
C ARG A 284 9.89 26.82 -16.44
N GLU A 285 9.06 26.72 -15.41
CA GLU A 285 9.22 27.54 -14.21
C GLU A 285 10.53 27.26 -13.46
N LEU A 286 11.00 26.00 -13.45
CA LEU A 286 12.29 25.62 -12.88
C LEU A 286 13.47 26.18 -13.69
N VAL A 287 13.39 26.15 -15.03
CA VAL A 287 14.39 26.78 -15.92
C VAL A 287 14.48 28.28 -15.68
N GLN A 288 13.34 28.98 -15.71
CA GLN A 288 13.29 30.42 -15.45
C GLN A 288 13.82 30.78 -14.05
N ARG A 289 13.60 29.91 -13.06
CA ARG A 289 14.12 30.10 -11.71
C ARG A 289 15.65 30.01 -11.70
N LEU A 290 16.23 29.03 -12.37
CA LEU A 290 17.67 28.89 -12.49
C LEU A 290 18.29 30.12 -13.17
N GLU A 291 17.72 30.57 -14.29
CA GLU A 291 18.19 31.78 -15.01
C GLU A 291 18.20 33.02 -14.12
N LYS A 292 17.16 33.21 -13.29
CA LYS A 292 17.10 34.34 -12.35
C LYS A 292 18.18 34.25 -11.27
N LEU A 293 18.45 33.05 -10.76
CA LEU A 293 19.44 32.82 -9.72
C LEU A 293 20.87 33.05 -10.25
N THR A 294 21.15 32.65 -11.49
CA THR A 294 22.48 32.83 -12.09
C THR A 294 22.71 34.25 -12.62
N ALA A 295 21.67 34.95 -13.05
CA ALA A 295 21.76 36.36 -13.47
C ALA A 295 21.90 37.35 -12.31
N SER A 296 21.61 36.92 -11.06
CA SER A 296 21.70 37.76 -9.86
C SER A 296 23.04 37.61 -9.11
N LYS A 297 23.98 36.83 -9.64
CA LYS A 297 25.37 36.72 -9.17
C LYS A 297 26.28 37.61 -10.00
#